data_AF-A0A7S1RV32-F1
#
_entry.id   AF-A0A7S1RV32-F1
#
_cell.length_a   1.000
_cell.length_b   1.000
_cell.length_c   1.000
_cell.angle_alpha   90.00
_cell.angle_beta   90.00
_cell.angle_gamma   90.00
#
_symmetry.space_group_name_H-M   'P 1'
#
loop_
_entity.id
_entity.type
_entity.pdbx_description
1 polymer ?
#
loop_
_entity_poly.entity_id
_entity_poly.type
_entity_poly.pdbx_seq_one_letter_code
_entity_poly.pdbx_strand_id
1 'polypeptide(L)'
;MSDDLLSQALQSVTSAISSEDYLQVVGAENQQFLQERLDKANVCLSATLGSDRPGKQSRSLYPLVRECIDFAGSGERDLPDVIADACEGGRDPRVIVAEAAANALAAFAVSVQPESAKASADLLEHLSLDLSCLSVHIFNGLCHAAAARRLSPESCHDRMALAQQAICTWGIVAIGRTVGYSGLSARILWEWARRDAAWACTLAKGALLASAPAAAGQSPAVVLPRDLRRLQAAVLTALLGLASPAVAFSGEAEDGGGAIAAKNEDLIRHRVELASAVVSCQLAEVLATSAAQGGCSGAPALAAFLVALLQPELADPCLDLSSSSAAEAASEVLIGAASSTGADTIRRAR
;
A
#
# COMPACT_ATOMS: atom_id res chain seq x y z
N MET A 1 -1.69 23.90 9.87
CA MET A 1 -2.40 22.61 10.07
C MET A 1 -1.70 21.43 9.40
N SER A 2 -1.07 21.59 8.23
CA SER A 2 -0.11 20.61 7.68
C SER A 2 1.08 20.41 8.62
N ASP A 3 1.51 21.49 9.26
CA ASP A 3 2.77 21.53 10.01
C ASP A 3 2.73 20.67 11.27
N ASP A 4 1.57 20.56 11.92
CA ASP A 4 1.40 19.69 13.09
C ASP A 4 1.63 18.22 12.73
N LEU A 5 1.11 17.79 11.58
CA LEU A 5 1.23 16.40 11.13
C LEU A 5 2.66 16.07 10.70
N LEU A 6 3.32 17.02 10.02
CA LEU A 6 4.73 16.90 9.66
C LEU A 6 5.61 16.81 10.91
N SER A 7 5.41 17.70 11.88
CA SER A 7 6.14 17.69 13.15
C SER A 7 5.90 16.39 13.92
N GLN A 8 4.66 15.91 13.97
CA GLN A 8 4.31 14.65 14.63
C GLN A 8 5.02 13.46 13.96
N ALA A 9 4.97 13.38 12.63
CA ALA A 9 5.62 12.32 11.88
C ALA A 9 7.14 12.28 12.12
N LEU A 10 7.81 13.45 12.06
CA LEU A 10 9.25 13.54 12.33
C LEU A 10 9.60 13.22 13.78
N GLN A 11 8.77 13.62 14.73
CA GLN A 11 8.96 13.25 16.13
C GLN A 11 8.84 11.73 16.33
N SER A 12 7.87 11.08 15.67
CA SER A 12 7.75 9.62 15.68
C SER A 12 8.97 8.93 15.05
N VAL A 13 9.49 9.44 13.93
CA VAL A 13 10.75 8.94 13.32
C VAL A 13 11.92 9.10 14.29
N THR A 14 12.07 10.26 14.92
CA THR A 14 13.12 10.54 15.90
C THR A 14 13.04 9.56 17.07
N SER A 15 11.84 9.36 17.61
CA SER A 15 11.61 8.45 18.73
C SER A 15 11.91 6.99 18.35
N ALA A 16 11.59 6.57 17.14
CA ALA A 16 11.89 5.22 16.66
C ALA A 16 13.39 5.00 16.50
N ILE A 17 14.08 5.91 15.81
CA ILE A 17 15.54 5.82 15.55
C ILE A 17 16.33 5.89 16.86
N SER A 18 15.89 6.68 17.84
CA SER A 18 16.57 6.82 19.13
C SER A 18 16.33 5.65 20.11
N SER A 19 15.47 4.69 19.76
CA SER A 19 15.16 3.57 20.65
C SER A 19 16.31 2.55 20.71
N GLU A 20 16.50 1.94 21.88
CA GLU A 20 17.51 0.89 22.07
C GLU A 20 17.22 -0.34 21.19
N ASP A 21 15.94 -0.67 21.03
CA ASP A 21 15.48 -1.75 20.15
C ASP A 21 15.90 -1.51 18.67
N TYR A 22 15.90 -0.25 18.22
CA TYR A 22 16.36 0.13 16.88
C TYR A 22 17.88 -0.04 16.75
N LEU A 23 18.63 0.43 17.76
CA LEU A 23 20.09 0.28 17.84
C LEU A 23 20.51 -1.19 17.75
N GLN A 24 19.81 -2.08 18.44
CA GLN A 24 20.13 -3.52 18.46
C GLN A 24 20.03 -4.18 17.08
N VAL A 25 19.17 -3.68 16.20
CA VAL A 25 18.91 -4.31 14.90
C VAL A 25 19.59 -3.65 13.73
N VAL A 26 19.62 -2.33 13.75
CA VAL A 26 20.23 -1.57 12.66
C VAL A 26 21.73 -1.38 12.90
N GLY A 27 22.17 -1.45 14.15
CA GLY A 27 23.56 -1.23 14.57
C GLY A 27 23.87 0.25 14.77
N ALA A 28 24.88 0.54 15.61
CA ALA A 28 25.23 1.90 16.03
C ALA A 28 25.62 2.82 14.86
N GLU A 29 26.38 2.29 13.89
CA GLU A 29 26.83 3.06 12.73
C GLU A 29 25.65 3.54 11.87
N ASN A 30 24.71 2.64 11.57
CA ASN A 30 23.53 2.94 10.78
C ASN A 30 22.52 3.82 11.56
N GLN A 31 22.37 3.62 12.87
CA GLN A 31 21.56 4.50 13.72
C GLN A 31 22.12 5.92 13.71
N GLN A 32 23.44 6.08 13.88
CA GLN A 32 24.09 7.39 13.83
C GLN A 32 23.90 8.04 12.44
N PHE A 33 24.11 7.28 11.37
CA PHE A 33 23.91 7.77 10.00
C PHE A 33 22.49 8.27 9.76
N LEU A 34 21.47 7.53 10.22
CA LEU A 34 20.07 7.96 10.14
C LEU A 34 19.77 9.18 10.99
N GLN A 35 20.36 9.28 12.18
CA GLN A 35 20.23 10.46 13.03
C GLN A 35 20.81 11.70 12.33
N GLU A 36 21.99 11.59 11.70
CA GLU A 36 22.59 12.67 10.92
C GLU A 36 21.70 13.09 9.73
N ARG A 37 21.05 12.13 9.06
CA ARG A 37 20.10 12.41 7.97
C ARG A 37 18.85 13.11 8.47
N LEU A 38 18.32 12.68 9.60
CA LEU A 38 17.16 13.27 10.26
C LEU A 38 17.46 14.71 10.71
N ASP A 39 18.61 14.95 11.33
CA ASP A 39 19.06 16.28 11.74
C ASP A 39 19.22 17.20 10.52
N LYS A 40 19.83 16.70 9.44
CA LYS A 40 19.94 17.44 8.17
C LYS A 40 18.56 17.77 7.59
N ALA A 41 17.62 16.83 7.60
CA ALA A 41 16.26 17.06 7.15
C ALA A 41 15.56 18.13 8.00
N ASN A 42 15.69 18.08 9.33
CA ASN A 42 15.14 19.07 10.26
C ASN A 42 15.71 20.47 10.03
N VAL A 43 17.02 20.58 9.80
CA VAL A 43 17.68 21.86 9.45
C VAL A 43 17.15 22.40 8.12
N CYS A 44 17.06 21.55 7.09
CA CYS A 44 16.50 21.95 5.80
C CYS A 44 15.03 22.38 5.91
N LEU A 45 14.20 21.65 6.65
CA LEU A 45 12.80 21.98 6.86
C LEU A 45 12.65 23.33 7.57
N SER A 46 13.42 23.55 8.64
CA SER A 46 13.47 24.83 9.36
C SER A 46 13.85 26.00 8.45
N ALA A 47 14.81 25.80 7.55
CA ALA A 47 15.20 26.82 6.56
C ALA A 47 14.13 27.05 5.48
N THR A 48 13.28 26.07 5.21
CA THR A 48 12.22 26.17 4.19
C THR A 48 10.87 26.61 4.74
N LEU A 49 10.64 26.59 6.06
CA LEU A 49 9.38 26.98 6.70
C LEU A 49 9.00 28.46 6.47
N GLY A 50 9.90 29.28 5.91
CA GLY A 50 9.60 30.63 5.41
C GLY A 50 9.85 30.85 3.91
N SER A 51 10.18 29.79 3.16
CA SER A 51 10.47 29.88 1.72
C SER A 51 9.26 29.49 0.90
N ASP A 52 8.83 30.39 0.01
CA ASP A 52 7.70 30.25 -0.91
C ASP A 52 7.93 29.26 -2.07
N ARG A 53 8.76 28.22 -1.87
CA ARG A 53 9.18 27.28 -2.93
C ARG A 53 8.63 25.87 -2.66
N PRO A 54 7.46 25.51 -3.24
CA PRO A 54 6.65 24.33 -2.88
C PRO A 54 7.21 22.95 -3.31
N GLY A 55 8.53 22.75 -3.29
CA GLY A 55 9.15 21.46 -3.64
C GLY A 55 10.53 21.22 -3.04
N LYS A 56 11.05 22.16 -2.23
CA LYS A 56 12.33 21.94 -1.53
C LYS A 56 12.19 20.96 -0.36
N GLN A 57 11.05 20.99 0.34
CA GLN A 57 10.80 20.15 1.52
C GLN A 57 10.80 18.66 1.17
N SER A 58 10.04 18.25 0.15
CA SER A 58 9.97 16.86 -0.31
C SER A 58 11.33 16.34 -0.79
N ARG A 59 12.10 17.16 -1.50
CA ARG A 59 13.48 16.82 -1.91
C ARG A 59 14.43 16.62 -0.73
N SER A 60 14.29 17.43 0.33
CA SER A 60 15.10 17.28 1.54
C SER A 60 14.71 16.06 2.36
N LEU A 61 13.44 15.66 2.34
CA LEU A 61 12.92 14.50 3.07
C LEU A 61 13.12 13.17 2.34
N TYR A 62 13.14 13.17 1.01
CA TYR A 62 13.26 11.93 0.23
C TYR A 62 14.47 11.06 0.60
N PRO A 63 15.69 11.58 0.83
CA PRO A 63 16.80 10.77 1.30
C PRO A 63 16.51 10.04 2.62
N LEU A 64 15.84 10.68 3.58
CA LEU A 64 15.47 10.03 4.85
C LEU A 64 14.47 8.88 4.61
N VAL A 65 13.46 9.11 3.75
CA VAL A 65 12.48 8.08 3.38
C VAL A 65 13.15 6.88 2.75
N ARG A 66 14.03 7.12 1.78
CA ARG A 66 14.75 6.07 1.07
C ARG A 66 15.57 5.21 2.02
N GLU A 67 16.35 5.81 2.91
CA GLU A 67 17.15 5.06 3.88
C GLU A 67 16.25 4.23 4.82
N CYS A 68 15.15 4.80 5.33
CA CYS A 68 14.21 4.03 6.17
C CYS A 68 13.56 2.86 5.40
N ILE A 69 13.27 3.03 4.10
CA ILE A 69 12.76 1.96 3.22
C ILE A 69 13.83 0.89 3.00
N ASP A 70 15.06 1.30 2.69
CA ASP A 70 16.19 0.40 2.44
C ASP A 70 16.46 -0.48 3.69
N PHE A 71 16.45 0.12 4.89
CA PHE A 71 16.56 -0.64 6.14
C PHE A 71 15.39 -1.58 6.40
N ALA A 72 14.16 -1.17 6.08
CA ALA A 72 13.00 -2.03 6.21
C ALA A 72 13.09 -3.26 5.28
N GLY A 73 13.70 -3.11 4.10
CA GLY A 73 13.93 -4.20 3.16
C GLY A 73 15.12 -5.10 3.48
N SER A 74 16.19 -4.56 4.09
CA SER A 74 17.38 -5.34 4.45
C SER A 74 17.24 -6.10 5.77
N GLY A 75 16.52 -5.54 6.75
CA GLY A 75 16.36 -6.13 8.07
C GLY A 75 15.72 -7.53 8.09
N GLU A 76 15.03 -7.93 7.01
CA GLU A 76 14.44 -9.26 6.90
C GLU A 76 15.40 -10.32 6.33
N ARG A 77 16.44 -9.92 5.59
CA ARG A 77 17.39 -10.86 4.96
C ARG A 77 18.50 -11.30 5.91
N ASP A 78 18.95 -10.39 6.77
CA ASP A 78 20.22 -10.55 7.48
C ASP A 78 20.06 -10.92 8.98
N LEU A 79 18.84 -11.00 9.53
CA LEU A 79 18.59 -11.24 10.96
C LEU A 79 17.88 -12.57 11.36
N PRO A 80 18.00 -13.71 10.66
CA PRO A 80 17.23 -14.91 11.02
C PRO A 80 17.54 -15.47 12.42
N ASP A 81 18.79 -15.35 12.91
CA ASP A 81 19.22 -16.01 14.16
C ASP A 81 19.03 -15.15 15.43
N VAL A 82 18.98 -13.82 15.32
CA VAL A 82 18.88 -12.90 16.48
C VAL A 82 17.42 -12.71 16.93
N ILE A 83 16.46 -12.96 16.04
CA ILE A 83 15.05 -12.64 16.28
C ILE A 83 14.34 -13.69 17.15
N ALA A 84 14.82 -14.94 17.16
CA ALA A 84 14.19 -16.00 17.95
C ALA A 84 14.18 -15.68 19.46
N ASP A 85 15.25 -15.07 19.99
CA ASP A 85 15.36 -14.72 21.41
C ASP A 85 14.73 -13.35 21.74
N ALA A 86 14.70 -12.41 20.79
CA ALA A 86 14.17 -11.04 21.02
C ALA A 86 12.64 -11.01 21.19
N CYS A 87 11.92 -12.02 20.69
CA CYS A 87 10.47 -12.12 20.83
C CYS A 87 10.01 -12.29 22.29
N GLU A 88 10.87 -12.78 23.21
CA GLU A 88 10.52 -12.91 24.62
C GLU A 88 10.37 -11.54 25.33
N GLY A 89 10.97 -10.48 24.79
CA GLY A 89 10.89 -9.10 25.31
C GLY A 89 9.71 -8.28 24.79
N GLY A 90 8.89 -8.84 23.89
CA GLY A 90 7.64 -8.20 23.42
C GLY A 90 7.82 -7.05 22.43
N ARG A 91 9.01 -6.85 21.85
CA ARG A 91 9.25 -5.87 20.79
C ARG A 91 10.03 -6.48 19.64
N ASP A 92 9.33 -6.85 18.57
CA ASP A 92 9.99 -7.23 17.33
C ASP A 92 10.60 -5.96 16.70
N PRO A 93 11.92 -5.89 16.55
CA PRO A 93 12.59 -4.71 16.03
C PRO A 93 12.21 -4.38 14.58
N ARG A 94 11.77 -5.37 13.80
CA ARG A 94 11.24 -5.14 12.44
C ARG A 94 10.02 -4.22 12.47
N VAL A 95 9.22 -4.29 13.54
CA VAL A 95 8.07 -3.39 13.73
C VAL A 95 8.55 -1.94 13.81
N ILE A 96 9.60 -1.67 14.57
CA ILE A 96 10.09 -0.30 14.79
C ILE A 96 10.68 0.27 13.50
N VAL A 97 11.39 -0.54 12.71
CA VAL A 97 11.90 -0.13 11.40
C VAL A 97 10.74 0.17 10.44
N ALA A 98 9.71 -0.68 10.40
CA ALA A 98 8.52 -0.44 9.59
C ALA A 98 7.74 0.81 10.04
N GLU A 99 7.61 1.05 11.34
CA GLU A 99 6.99 2.26 11.90
C GLU A 99 7.80 3.53 11.54
N ALA A 100 9.13 3.47 11.59
CA ALA A 100 10.00 4.55 11.16
C ALA A 100 9.82 4.86 9.65
N ALA A 101 9.80 3.82 8.80
CA ALA A 101 9.55 3.97 7.37
C ALA A 101 8.16 4.58 7.08
N ALA A 102 7.11 4.11 7.78
CA ALA A 102 5.76 4.63 7.65
C ALA A 102 5.69 6.12 8.01
N ASN A 103 6.31 6.53 9.12
CA ASN A 103 6.30 7.93 9.57
C ASN A 103 7.21 8.83 8.70
N ALA A 104 8.34 8.32 8.19
CA ALA A 104 9.16 9.05 7.23
C ALA A 104 8.38 9.32 5.95
N LEU A 105 7.66 8.31 5.45
CA LEU A 105 6.79 8.44 4.29
C LEU A 105 5.63 9.40 4.54
N ALA A 106 5.08 9.42 5.76
CA ALA A 106 4.09 10.39 6.19
C ALA A 106 4.64 11.82 6.09
N ALA A 107 5.82 12.08 6.65
CA ALA A 107 6.48 13.39 6.57
C ALA A 107 6.70 13.83 5.11
N PHE A 108 7.20 12.92 4.27
CA PHE A 108 7.38 13.18 2.84
C PHE A 108 6.06 13.50 2.14
N ALA A 109 5.04 12.64 2.26
CA ALA A 109 3.74 12.85 1.65
C ALA A 109 3.07 14.15 2.14
N VAL A 110 3.31 14.54 3.40
CA VAL A 110 2.84 15.83 3.92
C VAL A 110 3.45 17.01 3.20
N SER A 111 4.74 16.91 2.85
CA SER A 111 5.50 17.95 2.16
C SER A 111 5.27 18.03 0.65
N VAL A 112 4.60 17.03 0.06
CA VAL A 112 4.24 17.04 -1.36
C VAL A 112 3.11 18.02 -1.60
N GLN A 113 3.35 19.00 -2.47
CA GLN A 113 2.39 20.03 -2.84
C GLN A 113 1.99 19.92 -4.33
N PRO A 114 0.71 20.15 -4.69
CA PRO A 114 0.21 19.99 -6.06
C PRO A 114 0.83 20.98 -7.06
N GLU A 115 1.24 22.16 -6.60
CA GLU A 115 1.74 23.25 -7.47
C GLU A 115 3.08 22.93 -8.16
N SER A 116 3.81 21.91 -7.69
CA SER A 116 5.09 21.49 -8.25
C SER A 116 4.99 20.17 -9.03
N ALA A 117 3.89 19.95 -9.74
CA ALA A 117 3.56 18.68 -10.40
C ALA A 117 4.74 17.99 -11.10
N LYS A 118 5.54 18.70 -11.91
CA LYS A 118 6.70 18.12 -12.61
C LYS A 118 7.80 17.66 -11.64
N ALA A 119 8.19 18.52 -10.69
CA ALA A 119 9.24 18.18 -9.72
C ALA A 119 8.80 17.07 -8.75
N SER A 120 7.51 17.01 -8.45
CA SER A 120 6.91 15.95 -7.64
C SER A 120 6.78 14.64 -8.42
N ALA A 121 6.50 14.68 -9.73
CA ALA A 121 6.43 13.48 -10.57
C ALA A 121 7.75 12.71 -10.61
N ASP A 122 8.87 13.40 -10.83
CA ASP A 122 10.19 12.74 -10.82
C ASP A 122 10.47 12.06 -9.47
N LEU A 123 10.19 12.75 -8.35
CA LEU A 123 10.40 12.18 -7.01
C LEU A 123 9.46 11.00 -6.73
N LEU A 124 8.22 11.09 -7.17
CA LEU A 124 7.24 10.04 -7.05
C LEU A 124 7.70 8.80 -7.84
N GLU A 125 8.19 8.97 -9.06
CA GLU A 125 8.74 7.84 -9.83
C GLU A 125 9.85 7.11 -9.06
N HIS A 126 10.81 7.85 -8.49
CA HIS A 126 11.86 7.24 -7.66
C HIS A 126 11.29 6.55 -6.40
N LEU A 127 10.35 7.19 -5.71
CA LEU A 127 9.67 6.60 -4.55
C LEU A 127 8.90 5.31 -4.92
N SER A 128 8.30 5.24 -6.12
CA SER A 128 7.61 4.04 -6.58
C SER A 128 8.57 2.85 -6.75
N LEU A 129 9.80 3.13 -7.21
CA LEU A 129 10.86 2.13 -7.34
C LEU A 129 11.28 1.64 -5.95
N ASP A 130 11.56 2.54 -5.02
CA ASP A 130 11.99 2.18 -3.66
C ASP A 130 10.90 1.38 -2.93
N LEU A 131 9.63 1.81 -3.02
CA LEU A 131 8.51 1.08 -2.40
C LEU A 131 8.28 -0.29 -3.04
N SER A 132 8.58 -0.47 -4.33
CA SER A 132 8.47 -1.78 -4.98
C SER A 132 9.44 -2.80 -4.39
N CYS A 133 10.56 -2.36 -3.80
CA CYS A 133 11.49 -3.23 -3.07
C CYS A 133 10.88 -3.80 -1.78
N LEU A 134 9.87 -3.14 -1.21
CA LEU A 134 9.13 -3.61 -0.03
C LEU A 134 7.90 -4.48 -0.38
N SER A 135 7.58 -4.64 -1.66
CA SER A 135 6.33 -5.25 -2.11
C SER A 135 6.08 -6.64 -1.50
N VAL A 136 7.07 -7.53 -1.54
CA VAL A 136 6.98 -8.90 -0.99
C VAL A 136 6.77 -8.88 0.53
N HIS A 137 7.48 -8.01 1.25
CA HIS A 137 7.40 -7.89 2.71
C HIS A 137 6.03 -7.37 3.16
N ILE A 138 5.54 -6.31 2.48
CA ILE A 138 4.23 -5.73 2.73
C ILE A 138 3.13 -6.74 2.38
N PHE A 139 3.24 -7.42 1.23
CA PHE A 139 2.29 -8.45 0.83
C PHE A 139 2.19 -9.55 1.88
N ASN A 140 3.32 -10.14 2.28
CA ASN A 140 3.38 -11.21 3.27
C ASN A 140 2.79 -10.76 4.60
N GLY A 141 3.21 -9.61 5.13
CA GLY A 141 2.72 -9.13 6.42
C GLY A 141 1.23 -8.77 6.40
N LEU A 142 0.71 -8.18 5.33
CA LEU A 142 -0.74 -7.90 5.20
C LEU A 142 -1.58 -9.17 5.04
N CYS A 143 -1.05 -10.22 4.41
CA CYS A 143 -1.73 -11.52 4.31
C CYS A 143 -1.70 -12.28 5.63
N HIS A 144 -0.58 -12.28 6.35
CA HIS A 144 -0.47 -12.91 7.66
C HIS A 144 -1.28 -12.19 8.73
N ALA A 145 -1.32 -10.85 8.71
CA ALA A 145 -2.09 -10.08 9.69
C ALA A 145 -3.59 -10.43 9.68
N ALA A 146 -4.18 -10.66 8.50
CA ALA A 146 -5.56 -11.06 8.37
C ALA A 146 -5.83 -12.45 9.00
N ALA A 147 -4.89 -13.38 8.85
CA ALA A 147 -4.97 -14.70 9.46
C ALA A 147 -4.70 -14.67 10.98
N ALA A 148 -3.67 -13.95 11.41
CA ALA A 148 -3.23 -13.86 12.80
C ALA A 148 -4.31 -13.25 13.71
N ARG A 149 -5.00 -12.20 13.24
CA ARG A 149 -6.13 -11.58 13.97
C ARG A 149 -7.25 -12.55 14.33
N ARG A 150 -7.39 -13.67 13.61
CA ARG A 150 -8.38 -14.71 13.91
C ARG A 150 -7.94 -15.66 15.02
N LEU A 151 -6.63 -15.78 15.25
CA LEU A 151 -6.04 -16.79 16.13
C LEU A 151 -5.62 -16.21 17.48
N SER A 152 -5.00 -15.02 17.50
CA SER A 152 -4.53 -14.39 18.74
C SER A 152 -4.35 -12.88 18.56
N PRO A 153 -4.85 -12.03 19.48
CA PRO A 153 -4.62 -10.59 19.48
C PRO A 153 -3.22 -10.25 20.03
N GLU A 154 -2.17 -10.81 19.42
CA GLU A 154 -0.80 -10.45 19.76
C GLU A 154 -0.48 -9.05 19.22
N SER A 155 -0.07 -8.15 20.13
CA SER A 155 0.17 -6.73 19.84
C SER A 155 1.23 -6.49 18.77
N CYS A 156 2.18 -7.40 18.61
CA CYS A 156 3.31 -7.24 17.68
C CYS A 156 2.88 -7.37 16.20
N HIS A 157 2.12 -8.42 15.87
CA HIS A 157 1.59 -8.64 14.53
C HIS A 157 0.65 -7.51 14.11
N ASP A 158 -0.17 -7.01 15.04
CA ASP A 158 -1.07 -5.88 14.77
C ASP A 158 -0.31 -4.57 14.52
N ARG A 159 0.77 -4.32 15.27
CA ARG A 159 1.64 -3.14 15.02
C ARG A 159 2.35 -3.23 13.68
N MET A 160 2.92 -4.39 13.34
CA MET A 160 3.53 -4.61 12.02
C MET A 160 2.52 -4.35 10.91
N ALA A 161 1.33 -4.95 11.01
CA ALA A 161 0.25 -4.77 10.04
C ALA A 161 -0.15 -3.31 9.90
N LEU A 162 -0.25 -2.58 11.01
CA LEU A 162 -0.58 -1.15 11.02
C LEU A 162 0.51 -0.32 10.32
N ALA A 163 1.79 -0.61 10.59
CA ALA A 163 2.92 0.05 9.93
C ALA A 163 2.91 -0.19 8.42
N GLN A 164 2.69 -1.43 7.97
CA GLN A 164 2.59 -1.77 6.54
C GLN A 164 1.39 -1.14 5.85
N GLN A 165 0.22 -1.12 6.53
CA GLN A 165 -0.97 -0.40 6.06
C GLN A 165 -0.67 1.10 5.89
N ALA A 166 0.05 1.69 6.84
CA ALA A 166 0.42 3.10 6.79
C ALA A 166 1.45 3.39 5.67
N ILE A 167 2.41 2.50 5.41
CA ILE A 167 3.33 2.62 4.26
C ILE A 167 2.51 2.67 2.95
N CYS A 168 1.60 1.72 2.75
CA CYS A 168 0.72 1.72 1.57
C CYS A 168 -0.12 3.01 1.49
N THR A 169 -0.71 3.41 2.62
CA THR A 169 -1.57 4.59 2.73
C THR A 169 -0.81 5.85 2.35
N TRP A 170 0.35 6.10 2.96
CA TRP A 170 1.13 7.31 2.72
C TRP A 170 1.77 7.33 1.32
N GLY A 171 2.11 6.17 0.77
CA GLY A 171 2.51 6.04 -0.64
C GLY A 171 1.41 6.55 -1.58
N ILE A 172 0.15 6.11 -1.37
CA ILE A 172 -0.98 6.57 -2.17
C ILE A 172 -1.31 8.05 -1.88
N VAL A 173 -1.21 8.51 -0.62
CA VAL A 173 -1.41 9.94 -0.29
C VAL A 173 -0.44 10.82 -1.06
N ALA A 174 0.83 10.42 -1.19
CA ALA A 174 1.82 11.19 -1.92
C ALA A 174 1.38 11.43 -3.38
N ILE A 175 0.92 10.39 -4.07
CA ILE A 175 0.38 10.51 -5.43
C ILE A 175 -0.92 11.32 -5.41
N GLY A 176 -1.84 10.96 -4.53
CA GLY A 176 -3.16 11.56 -4.43
C GLY A 176 -3.13 13.06 -4.14
N ARG A 177 -2.08 13.57 -3.49
CA ARG A 177 -1.84 15.00 -3.29
C ARG A 177 -1.30 15.69 -4.54
N THR A 178 -0.55 15.00 -5.39
CA THR A 178 -0.09 15.57 -6.67
C THR A 178 -1.20 15.66 -7.70
N VAL A 179 -2.05 14.62 -7.81
CA VAL A 179 -3.10 14.55 -8.83
C VAL A 179 -4.49 14.94 -8.32
N GLY A 180 -4.64 15.10 -7.00
CA GLY A 180 -5.92 15.22 -6.32
C GLY A 180 -6.61 13.85 -6.16
N TYR A 181 -7.26 13.60 -5.02
CA TYR A 181 -7.92 12.29 -4.80
C TYR A 181 -9.07 11.99 -5.78
N SER A 182 -9.72 13.01 -6.34
CA SER A 182 -10.68 12.81 -7.44
C SER A 182 -10.01 12.46 -8.77
N GLY A 183 -8.73 12.79 -8.93
CA GLY A 183 -7.91 12.44 -10.08
C GLY A 183 -7.22 11.08 -9.95
N LEU A 184 -7.20 10.47 -8.76
CA LEU A 184 -6.64 9.14 -8.55
C LEU A 184 -7.47 8.10 -9.31
N SER A 185 -7.03 7.79 -10.52
CA SER A 185 -7.69 6.84 -11.42
C SER A 185 -7.05 5.46 -11.38
N ALA A 186 -7.74 4.47 -11.95
CA ALA A 186 -7.21 3.13 -12.14
C ALA A 186 -5.87 3.12 -12.89
N ARG A 187 -5.73 3.96 -13.92
CA ARG A 187 -4.50 4.09 -14.70
C ARG A 187 -3.34 4.61 -13.84
N ILE A 188 -3.57 5.63 -13.02
CA ILE A 188 -2.52 6.18 -12.15
C ILE A 188 -2.09 5.15 -11.11
N LEU A 189 -3.04 4.43 -10.51
CA LEU A 189 -2.73 3.35 -9.57
C LEU A 189 -1.92 2.23 -10.25
N TRP A 190 -2.28 1.87 -11.48
CA TRP A 190 -1.59 0.87 -12.28
C TRP A 190 -0.16 1.28 -12.66
N GLU A 191 0.02 2.51 -13.14
CA GLU A 191 1.33 3.08 -13.47
C GLU A 191 2.21 3.20 -12.22
N TRP A 192 1.64 3.63 -11.10
CA TRP A 192 2.33 3.68 -9.80
C TRP A 192 2.77 2.31 -9.32
N ALA A 193 1.92 1.31 -9.51
CA ALA A 193 2.24 -0.08 -9.22
C ALA A 193 3.16 -0.71 -10.28
N ARG A 194 3.74 0.09 -11.19
CA ARG A 194 4.64 -0.37 -12.26
C ARG A 194 4.03 -1.46 -13.14
N ARG A 195 2.71 -1.43 -13.32
CA ARG A 195 1.93 -2.42 -14.07
C ARG A 195 1.98 -3.82 -13.46
N ASP A 196 2.18 -3.92 -12.16
CA ASP A 196 2.10 -5.17 -11.41
C ASP A 196 0.75 -5.24 -10.67
N ALA A 197 -0.07 -6.22 -11.03
CA ALA A 197 -1.39 -6.42 -10.42
C ALA A 197 -1.33 -6.80 -8.94
N ALA A 198 -0.38 -7.66 -8.54
CA ALA A 198 -0.21 -8.04 -7.15
C ALA A 198 0.19 -6.83 -6.30
N TRP A 199 1.09 -5.99 -6.82
CA TRP A 199 1.51 -4.78 -6.12
C TRP A 199 0.40 -3.72 -6.05
N ALA A 200 -0.35 -3.50 -7.14
CA ALA A 200 -1.51 -2.60 -7.14
C ALA A 200 -2.56 -3.04 -6.11
N CYS A 201 -2.88 -4.34 -6.07
CA CYS A 201 -3.79 -4.93 -5.11
C CYS A 201 -3.27 -4.82 -3.67
N THR A 202 -1.97 -5.02 -3.44
CA THR A 202 -1.33 -4.92 -2.11
C THR A 202 -1.40 -3.50 -1.57
N LEU A 203 -1.04 -2.50 -2.38
CA LEU A 203 -1.14 -1.08 -2.02
C LEU A 203 -2.58 -0.69 -1.69
N ALA A 204 -3.53 -1.09 -2.54
CA ALA A 204 -4.94 -0.82 -2.31
C ALA A 204 -5.45 -1.51 -1.04
N LYS A 205 -5.08 -2.78 -0.80
CA LYS A 205 -5.40 -3.52 0.43
C LYS A 205 -4.92 -2.77 1.66
N GLY A 206 -3.66 -2.37 1.69
CA GLY A 206 -3.06 -1.66 2.82
C GLY A 206 -3.81 -0.36 3.13
N ALA A 207 -4.14 0.43 2.11
CA ALA A 207 -4.89 1.68 2.28
C ALA A 207 -6.36 1.47 2.67
N LEU A 208 -7.03 0.44 2.14
CA LEU A 208 -8.42 0.12 2.48
C LEU A 208 -8.57 -0.45 3.89
N LEU A 209 -7.58 -1.22 4.36
CA LEU A 209 -7.57 -1.77 5.73
C LEU A 209 -7.12 -0.75 6.79
N ALA A 210 -6.39 0.30 6.40
CA ALA A 210 -5.91 1.32 7.31
C ALA A 210 -7.07 1.89 8.14
N SER A 211 -6.91 1.83 9.45
CA SER A 211 -7.94 2.28 10.40
C SER A 211 -7.28 3.06 11.51
N ALA A 212 -7.93 4.16 11.94
CA ALA A 212 -7.45 4.90 13.09
C ALA A 212 -7.43 3.98 14.32
N PRO A 213 -6.34 3.95 15.10
CA PRO A 213 -6.30 3.16 16.31
C PRO A 213 -7.42 3.59 17.26
N ALA A 214 -8.14 2.62 17.83
CA ALA A 214 -9.19 2.88 18.80
C ALA A 214 -8.59 3.64 19.99
N ALA A 215 -9.18 4.78 20.35
CA ALA A 215 -8.64 5.73 21.31
C ALA A 215 -8.40 5.08 22.68
N ALA A 216 -7.16 4.68 22.95
CA ALA A 216 -6.73 4.11 24.22
C ALA A 216 -5.49 4.87 24.72
N GLY A 217 -5.60 6.19 24.90
CA GLY A 217 -4.66 7.04 25.67
C GLY A 217 -3.18 7.09 25.22
N GLN A 218 -2.75 6.24 24.30
CA GLN A 218 -1.38 6.15 23.81
C GLN A 218 -1.29 6.87 22.47
N SER A 219 -0.24 7.69 22.31
CA SER A 219 0.10 8.28 21.02
C SER A 219 0.34 7.14 20.03
N PRO A 220 -0.32 7.17 18.86
CA PRO A 220 -0.17 6.10 17.89
C PRO A 220 1.27 6.06 17.40
N ALA A 221 1.87 4.87 17.39
CA ALA A 221 3.23 4.68 16.89
C ALA A 221 3.37 5.10 15.42
N VAL A 222 2.28 5.01 14.66
CA VAL A 222 2.22 5.43 13.25
C VAL A 222 1.11 6.45 13.03
N VAL A 223 1.46 7.55 12.38
CA VAL A 223 0.51 8.61 12.03
C VAL A 223 -0.30 8.18 10.80
N LEU A 224 -1.60 8.48 10.77
CA LEU A 224 -2.47 8.26 9.60
C LEU A 224 -3.00 9.60 9.04
N PRO A 225 -3.30 9.66 7.74
CA PRO A 225 -3.82 10.89 7.12
C PRO A 225 -5.20 11.25 7.68
N ARG A 226 -5.43 12.55 7.92
CA ARG A 226 -6.71 13.05 8.47
C ARG A 226 -7.89 12.83 7.51
N ASP A 227 -7.61 12.77 6.22
CA ASP A 227 -8.54 12.57 5.11
C ASP A 227 -8.62 11.10 4.66
N LEU A 228 -8.26 10.16 5.54
CA LEU A 228 -8.23 8.71 5.26
C LEU A 228 -9.49 8.18 4.58
N ARG A 229 -10.68 8.59 5.03
CA ARG A 229 -11.95 8.13 4.43
C ARG A 229 -12.10 8.54 2.96
N ARG A 230 -11.66 9.77 2.62
CA ARG A 230 -11.70 10.26 1.24
C ARG A 230 -10.70 9.53 0.37
N LEU A 231 -9.50 9.26 0.91
CA LEU A 231 -8.48 8.45 0.25
C LEU A 231 -9.00 7.04 -0.01
N GLN A 232 -9.60 6.37 0.97
CA GLN A 232 -10.15 5.01 0.84
C GLN A 232 -11.22 4.92 -0.26
N ALA A 233 -12.12 5.90 -0.35
CA ALA A 233 -13.12 5.95 -1.41
C ALA A 233 -12.48 6.11 -2.80
N ALA A 234 -11.44 6.96 -2.92
CA ALA A 234 -10.70 7.14 -4.16
C ALA A 234 -9.93 5.88 -4.56
N VAL A 235 -9.26 5.23 -3.60
CA VAL A 235 -8.55 3.95 -3.81
C VAL A 235 -9.50 2.85 -4.25
N LEU A 236 -10.65 2.71 -3.59
CA LEU A 236 -11.67 1.73 -3.97
C LEU A 236 -12.13 1.98 -5.40
N THR A 237 -12.42 3.22 -5.77
CA THR A 237 -12.86 3.59 -7.12
C THR A 237 -11.79 3.28 -8.16
N ALA A 238 -10.52 3.64 -7.89
CA ALA A 238 -9.39 3.35 -8.77
C ALA A 238 -9.18 1.84 -8.94
N LEU A 239 -9.22 1.08 -7.84
CA LEU A 239 -9.06 -0.37 -7.84
C LEU A 239 -10.15 -1.08 -8.66
N LEU A 240 -11.42 -0.71 -8.48
CA LEU A 240 -12.54 -1.27 -9.23
C LEU A 240 -12.47 -0.94 -10.74
N GLY A 241 -11.73 0.13 -11.11
CA GLY A 241 -11.49 0.48 -12.50
C GLY A 241 -10.32 -0.27 -13.16
N LEU A 242 -9.52 -1.05 -12.42
CA LEU A 242 -8.36 -1.76 -12.97
C LEU A 242 -8.74 -2.80 -14.02
N ALA A 243 -9.94 -3.38 -13.96
CA ALA A 243 -10.42 -4.36 -14.94
C ALA A 243 -10.88 -3.74 -16.29
N SER A 244 -10.76 -2.41 -16.44
CA SER A 244 -11.17 -1.70 -17.65
C SER A 244 -10.15 -1.88 -18.79
N PRO A 245 -10.61 -1.96 -20.06
CA PRO A 245 -9.71 -2.02 -21.21
C PRO A 245 -8.73 -0.85 -21.30
N ALA A 246 -9.13 0.33 -20.81
CA ALA A 246 -8.27 1.52 -20.80
C ALA A 246 -6.98 1.33 -19.96
N VAL A 247 -7.04 0.49 -18.92
CA VAL A 247 -5.86 0.16 -18.10
C VAL A 247 -5.02 -0.91 -18.79
N ALA A 248 -5.66 -1.96 -19.32
CA ALA A 248 -4.98 -3.03 -20.04
C ALA A 248 -4.11 -2.49 -21.21
N PHE A 249 -4.62 -1.48 -21.93
CA PHE A 249 -3.93 -0.88 -23.09
C PHE A 249 -3.15 0.41 -22.75
N SER A 250 -2.94 0.75 -21.48
CA SER A 250 -2.35 2.03 -21.05
C SER A 250 -0.89 2.27 -21.50
N GLY A 251 -0.22 1.25 -22.02
CA GLY A 251 1.16 1.31 -22.52
C GLY A 251 1.32 1.21 -24.03
N GLU A 252 0.24 0.99 -24.78
CA GLU A 252 0.29 0.95 -26.24
C GLU A 252 0.32 2.38 -26.78
N ALA A 253 1.31 2.71 -27.60
CA ALA A 253 1.23 3.91 -28.42
C ALA A 253 -0.02 3.81 -29.32
N GLU A 254 -0.62 4.95 -29.70
CA GLU A 254 -1.81 5.01 -30.57
C GLU A 254 -1.59 4.48 -32.00
N ASP A 255 -0.51 3.72 -32.24
CA ASP A 255 -0.24 3.01 -33.48
C ASP A 255 -1.26 1.87 -33.61
N GLY A 256 -2.47 2.26 -34.02
CA GLY A 256 -3.73 1.53 -33.92
C GLY A 256 -3.89 0.40 -34.93
N GLY A 257 -2.84 -0.38 -35.15
CA GLY A 257 -2.78 -1.43 -36.16
C GLY A 257 -2.99 -2.86 -35.67
N GLY A 258 -3.12 -3.10 -34.35
CA GLY A 258 -3.30 -4.45 -33.81
C GLY A 258 -4.64 -5.08 -34.22
N ALA A 259 -4.62 -6.35 -34.64
CA ALA A 259 -5.85 -7.10 -34.90
C ALA A 259 -6.71 -7.19 -33.62
N ILE A 260 -8.03 -7.09 -33.75
CA ILE A 260 -8.98 -7.14 -32.62
C ILE A 260 -8.77 -8.39 -31.75
N ALA A 261 -8.44 -9.52 -32.39
CA ALA A 261 -8.16 -10.77 -31.68
C ALA A 261 -6.98 -10.65 -30.70
N ALA A 262 -5.89 -9.99 -31.09
CA ALA A 262 -4.72 -9.78 -30.23
C ALA A 262 -5.07 -8.89 -29.03
N LYS A 263 -5.80 -7.78 -29.26
CA LYS A 263 -6.26 -6.90 -28.17
C LYS A 263 -7.18 -7.61 -27.19
N ASN A 264 -8.04 -8.51 -27.68
CA ASN A 264 -8.88 -9.32 -26.82
C ASN A 264 -8.04 -10.29 -25.98
N GLU A 265 -7.01 -10.91 -26.55
CA GLU A 265 -6.08 -11.78 -25.82
C GLU A 265 -5.35 -11.01 -24.71
N ASP A 266 -4.85 -9.81 -25.00
CA ASP A 266 -4.17 -8.96 -24.02
C ASP A 266 -5.12 -8.53 -22.87
N LEU A 267 -6.37 -8.19 -23.19
CA LEU A 267 -7.39 -7.87 -22.18
C LEU A 267 -7.72 -9.07 -21.30
N ILE A 268 -7.83 -10.27 -21.89
CA ILE A 268 -8.07 -11.52 -21.18
C ILE A 268 -6.91 -11.81 -20.23
N ARG A 269 -5.67 -11.70 -20.71
CA ARG A 269 -4.44 -11.90 -19.90
C ARG A 269 -4.39 -10.94 -18.71
N HIS A 270 -4.63 -9.65 -18.96
CA HIS A 270 -4.69 -8.62 -17.91
C HIS A 270 -5.72 -8.95 -16.82
N ARG A 271 -6.92 -9.40 -17.21
CA ARG A 271 -7.99 -9.77 -16.26
C ARG A 271 -7.66 -11.01 -15.46
N VAL A 272 -7.01 -11.98 -16.09
CA VAL A 272 -6.47 -13.19 -15.46
C VAL A 272 -5.44 -12.84 -14.38
N GLU A 273 -4.45 -11.99 -14.71
CA GLU A 273 -3.42 -11.55 -13.77
C GLU A 273 -4.05 -10.80 -12.60
N LEU A 274 -5.02 -9.93 -12.88
CA LEU A 274 -5.74 -9.17 -11.86
C LEU A 274 -6.60 -10.08 -10.96
N ALA A 275 -7.27 -11.08 -11.53
CA ALA A 275 -8.03 -12.06 -10.76
C ALA A 275 -7.12 -12.87 -9.82
N SER A 276 -5.98 -13.34 -10.33
CA SER A 276 -4.96 -14.03 -9.53
C SER A 276 -4.46 -13.14 -8.39
N ALA A 277 -4.11 -11.88 -8.68
CA ALA A 277 -3.70 -10.91 -7.66
C ALA A 277 -4.75 -10.66 -6.58
N VAL A 278 -6.04 -10.55 -6.96
CA VAL A 278 -7.16 -10.37 -6.02
C VAL A 278 -7.27 -11.57 -5.06
N VAL A 279 -7.08 -12.79 -5.54
CA VAL A 279 -7.07 -14.02 -4.72
C VAL A 279 -5.87 -14.02 -3.79
N SER A 280 -4.66 -13.88 -4.34
CA SER A 280 -3.42 -13.96 -3.57
C SER A 280 -3.36 -12.88 -2.49
N CYS A 281 -3.89 -11.69 -2.76
CA CYS A 281 -4.00 -10.61 -1.79
C CYS A 281 -5.17 -10.79 -0.80
N GLN A 282 -6.03 -11.80 -0.93
CA GLN A 282 -7.25 -11.98 -0.12
C GLN A 282 -8.15 -10.72 -0.13
N LEU A 283 -8.30 -10.11 -1.30
CA LEU A 283 -8.85 -8.76 -1.42
C LEU A 283 -10.38 -8.72 -1.50
N ALA A 284 -11.03 -9.85 -1.82
CA ALA A 284 -12.48 -9.93 -2.01
C ALA A 284 -13.28 -9.47 -0.77
N GLU A 285 -12.90 -9.93 0.44
CA GLU A 285 -13.56 -9.55 1.69
C GLU A 285 -13.38 -8.05 1.99
N VAL A 286 -12.18 -7.53 1.74
CA VAL A 286 -11.84 -6.10 1.93
C VAL A 286 -12.64 -5.23 0.97
N LEU A 287 -12.78 -5.63 -0.28
CA LEU A 287 -13.59 -4.96 -1.30
C LEU A 287 -15.06 -4.93 -0.93
N ALA A 288 -15.63 -6.06 -0.52
CA ALA A 288 -17.03 -6.15 -0.09
C ALA A 288 -17.29 -5.24 1.11
N THR A 289 -16.40 -5.28 2.12
CA THR A 289 -16.51 -4.44 3.32
C THR A 289 -16.40 -2.96 2.98
N SER A 290 -15.45 -2.58 2.13
CA SER A 290 -15.24 -1.19 1.72
C SER A 290 -16.39 -0.65 0.88
N ALA A 291 -16.92 -1.46 -0.05
CA ALA A 291 -18.09 -1.10 -0.86
C ALA A 291 -19.34 -0.92 0.00
N ALA A 292 -19.54 -1.77 1.01
CA ALA A 292 -20.65 -1.63 1.96
C ALA A 292 -20.55 -0.34 2.78
N GLN A 293 -19.35 0.07 3.19
CA GLN A 293 -19.12 1.34 3.91
C GLN A 293 -19.38 2.58 3.02
N GLY A 294 -19.23 2.46 1.71
CA GLY A 294 -19.50 3.52 0.73
C GLY A 294 -20.99 3.73 0.40
N GLY A 295 -21.90 2.89 0.94
CA GLY A 295 -23.34 2.97 0.68
C GLY A 295 -23.77 2.33 -0.64
N CYS A 296 -24.98 2.67 -1.11
CA CYS A 296 -25.65 1.98 -2.23
C CYS A 296 -24.91 2.10 -3.59
N SER A 297 -24.02 3.07 -3.76
CA SER A 297 -23.29 3.29 -5.02
C SER A 297 -22.09 2.37 -5.22
N GLY A 298 -21.55 1.76 -4.16
CA GLY A 298 -20.37 0.90 -4.26
C GLY A 298 -20.66 -0.50 -4.82
N ALA A 299 -21.84 -1.04 -4.51
CA ALA A 299 -22.19 -2.42 -4.87
C ALA A 299 -22.26 -2.67 -6.39
N PRO A 300 -22.87 -1.79 -7.22
CA PRO A 300 -22.87 -1.99 -8.68
C PRO A 300 -21.46 -1.97 -9.28
N ALA A 301 -20.58 -1.10 -8.81
CA ALA A 301 -19.19 -1.02 -9.29
C ALA A 301 -18.39 -2.28 -8.90
N LEU A 302 -18.58 -2.78 -7.67
CA LEU A 302 -17.99 -4.04 -7.24
C LEU A 302 -18.50 -5.23 -8.07
N ALA A 303 -19.82 -5.30 -8.32
CA ALA A 303 -20.40 -6.36 -9.14
C ALA A 303 -19.83 -6.32 -10.57
N ALA A 304 -19.75 -5.14 -11.20
CA ALA A 304 -19.17 -4.97 -12.53
C ALA A 304 -17.69 -5.40 -12.57
N PHE A 305 -16.91 -5.04 -11.55
CA PHE A 305 -15.52 -5.46 -11.40
C PHE A 305 -15.40 -6.99 -11.31
N LEU A 306 -16.18 -7.64 -10.43
CA LEU A 306 -16.16 -9.09 -10.27
C LEU A 306 -16.59 -9.82 -11.55
N VAL A 307 -17.63 -9.34 -12.24
CA VAL A 307 -18.04 -9.89 -13.54
C VAL A 307 -16.93 -9.75 -14.59
N ALA A 308 -16.21 -8.63 -14.59
CA ALA A 308 -15.09 -8.43 -15.49
C ALA A 308 -13.89 -9.35 -15.19
N LEU A 309 -13.72 -9.83 -13.95
CA LEU A 309 -12.68 -10.80 -13.60
C LEU A 309 -13.09 -12.25 -13.92
N LEU A 310 -14.38 -12.58 -13.78
CA LEU A 310 -14.90 -13.94 -13.91
C LEU A 310 -15.28 -14.33 -15.35
N GLN A 311 -14.76 -13.62 -16.36
CA GLN A 311 -15.19 -13.78 -17.75
C GLN A 311 -15.33 -15.25 -18.16
N PRO A 312 -16.51 -15.69 -18.65
CA PRO A 312 -16.76 -17.09 -18.98
C PRO A 312 -15.85 -17.62 -20.08
N GLU A 313 -15.31 -16.73 -20.93
CA GLU A 313 -14.34 -17.06 -21.96
C GLU A 313 -13.01 -17.59 -21.37
N LEU A 314 -12.70 -17.29 -20.11
CA LEU A 314 -11.55 -17.86 -19.39
C LEU A 314 -11.73 -19.33 -19.03
N ALA A 315 -12.97 -19.82 -19.01
CA ALA A 315 -13.26 -21.21 -18.72
C ALA A 315 -13.22 -22.08 -20.00
N ASP A 316 -12.95 -21.51 -21.18
CA ASP A 316 -12.82 -22.26 -22.41
C ASP A 316 -11.48 -23.02 -22.45
N PRO A 317 -11.48 -24.36 -22.35
CA PRO A 317 -10.26 -25.16 -22.38
C PRO A 317 -9.54 -25.15 -23.74
N CYS A 318 -10.14 -24.55 -24.79
CA CYS A 318 -9.48 -24.37 -26.09
C CYS A 318 -8.49 -23.21 -26.13
N LEU A 319 -8.54 -22.27 -25.18
CA LEU A 319 -7.43 -21.34 -24.99
C LEU A 319 -6.32 -22.15 -24.33
N ASP A 320 -5.26 -22.44 -25.07
CA ASP A 320 -4.08 -23.19 -24.60
C ASP A 320 -3.26 -22.35 -23.60
N LEU A 321 -3.91 -21.99 -22.49
CA LEU A 321 -3.35 -21.34 -21.31
C LEU A 321 -2.72 -22.37 -20.38
N SER A 322 -2.35 -23.56 -20.88
CA SER A 322 -1.78 -24.69 -20.13
C SER A 322 -0.46 -24.38 -19.41
N SER A 323 0.04 -23.14 -19.53
CA SER A 323 1.16 -22.61 -18.77
C SER A 323 0.78 -21.62 -17.64
N SER A 324 -0.51 -21.27 -17.48
CA SER A 324 -0.94 -20.19 -16.58
C SER A 324 -1.67 -20.73 -15.35
N SER A 325 -1.12 -20.49 -14.16
CA SER A 325 -1.71 -20.74 -12.83
C SER A 325 -3.03 -19.99 -12.54
N ALA A 326 -3.56 -19.27 -13.54
CA ALA A 326 -4.68 -18.37 -13.40
C ALA A 326 -6.06 -19.05 -13.47
N ALA A 327 -6.19 -20.13 -14.25
CA ALA A 327 -7.45 -20.84 -14.39
C ALA A 327 -7.90 -21.48 -13.06
N GLU A 328 -6.94 -21.99 -12.28
CA GLU A 328 -7.20 -22.51 -10.93
C GLU A 328 -7.60 -21.40 -9.96
N ALA A 329 -6.91 -20.24 -10.00
CA ALA A 329 -7.22 -19.09 -9.15
C ALA A 329 -8.65 -18.54 -9.38
N ALA A 330 -9.12 -18.49 -10.64
CA ALA A 330 -10.48 -18.02 -10.97
C ALA A 330 -11.58 -18.91 -10.36
N SER A 331 -11.36 -20.23 -10.32
CA SER A 331 -12.27 -21.19 -9.70
C SER A 331 -12.33 -21.00 -8.17
N GLU A 332 -11.19 -20.74 -7.52
CA GLU A 332 -11.14 -20.50 -6.07
C GLU A 332 -11.86 -19.20 -5.64
N VAL A 333 -11.82 -18.12 -6.45
CA VAL A 333 -12.59 -16.88 -6.17
C VAL A 333 -14.07 -17.18 -6.01
N LEU A 334 -14.63 -17.95 -6.95
CA LEU A 334 -16.04 -18.30 -6.99
C LEU A 334 -16.46 -19.09 -5.75
N ILE A 335 -15.62 -20.03 -5.31
CA ILE A 335 -15.88 -20.88 -4.15
C ILE A 335 -15.72 -20.09 -2.84
N GLY A 336 -14.72 -19.22 -2.74
CA GLY A 336 -14.45 -18.39 -1.55
C GLY A 336 -15.52 -17.33 -1.28
N ALA A 337 -16.01 -16.64 -2.33
CA ALA A 337 -17.05 -15.61 -2.18
C ALA A 337 -18.42 -16.17 -1.79
N ALA A 338 -18.75 -17.38 -2.25
CA ALA A 338 -20.01 -18.05 -1.91
C ALA A 338 -20.03 -18.54 -0.45
N SER A 339 -18.88 -18.92 0.10
CA SER A 339 -18.76 -19.51 1.43
C SER A 339 -18.72 -18.48 2.58
N SER A 340 -18.16 -17.28 2.36
CA SER A 340 -18.13 -16.22 3.39
C SER A 340 -19.49 -15.52 3.60
N THR A 341 -20.28 -15.40 2.54
CA THR A 341 -21.53 -14.61 2.56
C THR A 341 -22.71 -15.36 3.19
N GLY A 342 -22.69 -16.70 3.16
CA GLY A 342 -23.76 -17.55 3.69
C GLY A 342 -23.77 -17.69 5.23
N ALA A 343 -22.60 -17.67 5.87
CA ALA A 343 -22.49 -17.97 7.30
C ALA A 343 -22.86 -16.77 8.22
N ASP A 344 -22.48 -15.55 7.84
CA ASP A 344 -22.69 -14.37 8.69
C ASP A 344 -24.08 -13.74 8.56
N THR A 345 -24.73 -13.88 7.40
CA THR A 345 -26.09 -13.36 7.19
C THR A 345 -27.13 -14.13 8.02
N ILE A 346 -26.94 -15.45 8.21
CA ILE A 346 -27.81 -16.28 9.06
C ILE A 346 -27.58 -16.02 10.55
N ARG A 347 -26.38 -15.58 10.95
CA ARG A 347 -26.03 -15.29 12.35
C ARG A 347 -26.51 -13.93 12.83
N ARG A 348 -26.69 -12.95 11.95
CA ARG A 348 -27.27 -11.63 12.29
C ARG A 348 -28.80 -11.59 12.20
N ALA A 349 -29.43 -12.62 11.63
CA ALA A 349 -30.88 -12.75 11.56
C ALA A 349 -31.48 -13.60 12.71
N ARG A 350 -30.67 -14.02 13.68
CA ARG A 350 -31.06 -14.68 14.94
C ARG A 350 -30.64 -13.83 16.12
#